data_AF-A0A537WUU5-F1
#
_entry.id   AF-A0A537WUU5-F1
#
_cell.length_a   1.000
_cell.length_b   1.000
_cell.length_c   1.000
_cell.angle_alpha   90.00
_cell.angle_beta   90.00
_cell.angle_gamma   90.00
#
_symmetry.space_group_name_H-M   'P 1'
#
loop_
_entity.id
_entity.type
_entity.pdbx_description
1 polymer ?
#
loop_
_entity_poly.entity_id
_entity_poly.type
_entity_poly.pdbx_seq_one_letter_code
_entity_poly.pdbx_strand_id
1 'polypeptide(L)'
;MTRVLALDVGTSSVRARVFDESAEEGEAARRKYPGENDPDEVDAVGTSCFGHSLLALDADGRSLTPVLGWRDTRSADAAARLARRLDAAAVHARTGCQVHPSYWPAKLAWLAEQEPDVFRDARRFVSFPEYLYARLLETDDVPMSLSVGSGTGLLNLHTRAWDEELLATLGVDEERLPRISNEPLEGWYPAWHDGTCANVGAGCVTRERAALTIGTSGAFRTVYETETPMPRPGLFLYLVDDRRVVEGGALSDGGNLHRWLSDTLQPSDGSLADRDPDSHGLTFLTLLGGERSPGWHQHATGALHGLTFSTTALDIRQAALEGVAYRFAEVAELMPEVKEVVATGGALLGNEEWCQIVADVLARTISASVVREASLRGAAVSALERLGDSPPAPALGRAFEQRDDRAPAYLAARERQRQLYRVATGDETS
;
A
#
# COMPACT_ATOMS: atom_id res chain seq x y z
N MET A 1 -7.13 -9.40 -31.47
CA MET A 1 -6.25 -9.84 -30.38
C MET A 1 -6.00 -8.58 -29.59
N THR A 2 -6.58 -8.48 -28.40
CA THR A 2 -6.56 -7.24 -27.61
C THR A 2 -5.16 -6.98 -27.09
N ARG A 3 -4.67 -5.75 -27.24
CA ARG A 3 -3.34 -5.33 -26.77
C ARG A 3 -3.48 -4.13 -25.85
N VAL A 4 -2.95 -4.26 -24.64
CA VAL A 4 -2.97 -3.19 -23.65
C VAL A 4 -1.56 -2.74 -23.31
N LEU A 5 -1.31 -1.44 -23.39
CA LEU A 5 -0.13 -0.83 -22.77
C LEU A 5 -0.39 -0.66 -21.27
N ALA A 6 0.38 -1.32 -20.43
CA ALA A 6 0.37 -1.09 -19.00
C ALA A 6 1.51 -0.16 -18.60
N LEU A 7 1.21 0.81 -17.74
CA LEU A 7 2.16 1.71 -17.10
C LEU A 7 2.18 1.45 -15.60
N ASP A 8 3.37 1.38 -15.00
CA ASP A 8 3.53 1.34 -13.56
C ASP A 8 4.44 2.49 -13.12
N VAL A 9 3.80 3.49 -12.52
CA VAL A 9 4.43 4.69 -12.00
C VAL A 9 4.65 4.48 -10.52
N GLY A 10 5.85 4.04 -10.15
CA GLY A 10 6.26 3.87 -8.76
C GLY A 10 6.91 5.14 -8.18
N THR A 11 7.12 5.17 -6.87
CA THR A 11 7.74 6.33 -6.19
C THR A 11 9.18 6.66 -6.63
N SER A 12 9.89 5.73 -7.28
CA SER A 12 11.31 5.88 -7.66
C SER A 12 11.64 5.43 -9.08
N SER A 13 10.65 4.93 -9.83
CA SER A 13 10.85 4.41 -11.19
C SER A 13 9.52 4.33 -11.94
N VAL A 14 9.56 4.48 -13.26
CA VAL A 14 8.43 4.25 -14.17
C VAL A 14 8.74 3.06 -15.07
N ARG A 15 7.77 2.18 -15.29
CA ARG A 15 7.87 1.01 -16.16
C ARG A 15 6.68 0.96 -17.12
N ALA A 16 6.90 0.40 -18.31
CA ALA A 16 5.88 0.23 -19.34
C ALA A 16 6.06 -1.09 -20.09
N ARG A 17 4.95 -1.80 -20.37
CA ARG A 17 4.91 -3.08 -21.09
C ARG A 17 3.60 -3.24 -21.85
N VAL A 18 3.65 -3.97 -22.97
CA VAL A 18 2.45 -4.38 -23.72
C VAL A 18 2.05 -5.80 -23.28
N PHE A 19 0.76 -6.00 -23.06
CA PHE A 19 0.13 -7.26 -22.66
C PHE A 19 -0.90 -7.71 -23.70
N ASP A 20 -1.05 -9.02 -23.85
CA ASP A 20 -2.12 -9.65 -24.62
C ASP A 20 -3.41 -9.87 -23.79
N GLU A 21 -4.44 -10.45 -24.41
CA GLU A 21 -5.73 -10.75 -23.77
C GLU A 21 -5.65 -11.72 -22.57
N SER A 22 -4.55 -12.47 -22.45
CA SER A 22 -4.28 -13.36 -21.31
C SER A 22 -3.52 -12.66 -20.18
N ALA A 23 -3.23 -11.37 -20.33
CA ALA A 23 -2.34 -10.60 -19.46
C ALA A 23 -0.94 -11.24 -19.33
N GLU A 24 -0.44 -11.82 -20.43
CA GLU A 24 0.95 -12.27 -20.58
C GLU A 24 1.78 -11.17 -21.27
N GLU A 25 3.06 -11.08 -20.91
CA GLU A 25 3.96 -10.05 -21.47
C GLU A 25 4.30 -10.35 -22.94
N GLY A 26 4.06 -9.38 -23.83
CA GLY A 26 4.62 -9.38 -25.19
C GLY A 26 6.11 -9.01 -25.22
N GLU A 27 6.75 -9.03 -26.40
CA GLU A 27 8.16 -8.62 -26.52
C GLU A 27 8.39 -7.23 -25.90
N ALA A 28 9.32 -7.17 -24.95
CA ALA A 28 9.52 -6.01 -24.11
C ALA A 28 10.03 -4.79 -24.89
N ALA A 29 9.25 -3.71 -24.95
CA ALA A 29 9.79 -2.38 -25.19
C ALA A 29 10.55 -1.86 -23.94
N ARG A 30 11.72 -2.46 -23.60
CA ARG A 30 12.73 -1.72 -22.81
C ARG A 30 13.44 -0.78 -23.76
N ARG A 31 12.95 0.45 -23.93
CA ARG A 31 13.68 1.47 -24.69
C ARG A 31 14.18 2.57 -23.76
N LYS A 32 15.51 2.76 -23.79
CA LYS A 32 16.13 4.04 -23.44
C LYS A 32 15.65 5.04 -24.50
N TYR A 33 15.10 6.17 -24.08
CA TYR A 33 14.73 7.27 -24.97
C TYR A 33 15.99 7.81 -25.67
N PRO A 34 16.16 7.50 -26.96
CA PRO A 34 15.94 8.52 -27.98
C PRO A 34 15.24 7.97 -29.24
N GLY A 35 14.34 8.78 -29.82
CA GLY A 35 13.90 8.67 -31.21
C GLY A 35 12.82 7.63 -31.53
N GLU A 36 11.69 8.14 -32.02
CA GLU A 36 10.63 7.49 -32.82
C GLU A 36 10.60 5.96 -32.77
N ASN A 37 9.72 5.44 -31.91
CA ASN A 37 9.18 4.10 -32.11
C ASN A 37 7.69 4.23 -32.00
N ASP A 38 7.02 4.04 -33.13
CA ASP A 38 5.60 3.75 -33.15
C ASP A 38 5.40 2.50 -32.28
N PRO A 39 4.75 2.58 -31.12
CA PRO A 39 4.27 1.37 -30.48
C PRO A 39 3.34 0.68 -31.48
N ASP A 40 3.41 -0.65 -31.61
CA ASP A 40 2.33 -1.38 -32.28
C ASP A 40 0.98 -0.87 -31.76
N GLU A 41 -0.02 -0.72 -32.63
CA GLU A 41 -1.34 -0.18 -32.27
C GLU A 41 -1.88 -0.90 -31.02
N VAL A 42 -2.08 -0.16 -29.93
CA VAL A 42 -2.63 -0.65 -28.66
C VAL A 42 -4.09 -0.22 -28.53
N ASP A 43 -4.95 -1.11 -28.04
CA ASP A 43 -6.39 -0.86 -27.90
C ASP A 43 -6.71 0.03 -26.70
N ALA A 44 -5.88 -0.02 -25.65
CA ALA A 44 -6.03 0.81 -24.46
C ALA A 44 -4.74 0.95 -23.64
N VAL A 45 -4.74 1.93 -22.73
CA VAL A 45 -3.69 2.13 -21.72
C VAL A 45 -4.26 1.93 -20.32
N GLY A 46 -3.67 1.01 -19.56
CA GLY A 46 -3.95 0.82 -18.14
C GLY A 46 -2.78 1.34 -17.28
N THR A 47 -3.07 2.02 -16.17
CA THR A 47 -2.01 2.59 -15.31
C THR A 47 -2.15 2.17 -13.86
N SER A 48 -1.05 1.70 -13.30
CA SER A 48 -0.78 1.58 -11.87
C SER A 48 0.02 2.82 -11.44
N CYS A 49 -0.39 3.48 -10.36
CA CYS A 49 0.37 4.59 -9.80
C CYS A 49 0.45 4.51 -8.27
N PHE A 50 1.60 4.90 -7.72
CA PHE A 50 1.75 5.03 -6.28
C PHE A 50 0.66 5.93 -5.69
N GLY A 51 0.04 5.46 -4.61
CA GLY A 51 -1.08 6.15 -3.99
C GLY A 51 -0.71 7.34 -3.12
N HIS A 52 -1.76 8.05 -2.71
CA HIS A 52 -1.74 9.12 -1.72
C HIS A 52 -0.93 10.37 -2.11
N SER A 53 -0.40 10.46 -3.33
CA SER A 53 0.25 11.68 -3.82
C SER A 53 -0.70 12.86 -3.83
N LEU A 54 -0.20 14.04 -3.49
CA LEU A 54 -0.91 15.31 -3.63
C LEU A 54 0.01 16.33 -4.31
N LEU A 55 -0.53 17.02 -5.30
CA LEU A 55 0.05 18.20 -5.92
C LEU A 55 -0.96 19.34 -5.88
N ALA A 56 -0.49 20.55 -5.57
CA ALA A 56 -1.26 21.77 -5.73
C ALA A 56 -0.88 22.43 -7.06
N LEU A 57 -1.85 22.74 -7.92
CA LEU A 57 -1.64 23.34 -9.24
C LEU A 57 -2.24 24.75 -9.30
N ASP A 58 -1.57 25.67 -10.00
CA ASP A 58 -2.10 27.00 -10.32
C ASP A 58 -3.16 26.96 -11.45
N ALA A 59 -3.63 28.14 -11.88
CA ALA A 59 -4.63 28.28 -12.94
C ALA A 59 -4.14 27.84 -14.32
N ASP A 60 -2.82 27.80 -14.54
CA ASP A 60 -2.19 27.38 -15.80
C ASP A 60 -1.72 25.90 -15.71
N GLY A 61 -2.17 25.18 -14.68
CA GLY A 61 -1.80 23.79 -14.42
C GLY A 61 -0.35 23.60 -13.98
N ARG A 62 0.40 24.65 -13.61
CA ARG A 62 1.77 24.52 -13.11
C ARG A 62 1.77 24.08 -11.65
N SER A 63 2.71 23.21 -11.29
CA SER A 63 2.82 22.72 -9.92
C SER A 63 3.36 23.78 -8.98
N LEU A 64 2.61 24.08 -7.91
CA LEU A 64 2.99 24.95 -6.81
C LEU A 64 3.72 24.19 -5.69
N THR A 65 3.63 22.86 -5.68
CA THR A 65 4.29 22.00 -4.70
C THR A 65 5.16 20.94 -5.39
N PRO A 66 6.14 20.35 -4.68
CA PRO A 66 6.60 19.02 -5.04
C PRO A 66 5.46 17.98 -4.88
N VAL A 67 5.70 16.74 -5.32
CA VAL A 67 4.77 15.63 -5.03
C VAL A 67 4.82 15.28 -3.55
N LEU A 68 3.73 15.53 -2.84
CA LEU A 68 3.58 15.19 -1.42
C LEU A 68 3.16 13.73 -1.27
N GLY A 69 4.13 12.82 -1.15
CA GLY A 69 3.90 11.37 -1.07
C GLY A 69 3.41 10.87 0.29
N TRP A 70 3.13 9.57 0.38
CA TRP A 70 2.62 8.92 1.61
C TRP A 70 3.61 8.88 2.78
N ARG A 71 4.92 8.99 2.49
CA ARG A 71 6.02 9.06 3.48
C ARG A 71 6.24 10.46 4.03
N ASP A 72 5.58 11.46 3.48
CA ASP A 72 5.71 12.83 3.96
C ASP A 72 5.00 12.96 5.31
N THR A 73 5.74 13.29 6.35
CA THR A 73 5.24 13.39 7.74
C THR A 73 5.09 14.83 8.20
N ARG A 74 5.31 15.83 7.33
CA ARG A 74 5.18 17.26 7.72
C ARG A 74 3.79 17.61 8.24
N SER A 75 2.77 16.89 7.78
CA SER A 75 1.38 17.03 8.18
C SER A 75 0.99 16.28 9.47
N ALA A 76 1.93 15.68 10.21
CA ALA A 76 1.63 14.89 11.41
C ALA A 76 0.91 15.71 12.50
N ASP A 77 1.38 16.94 12.77
CA ASP A 77 0.74 17.82 13.75
C ASP A 77 -0.63 18.32 13.27
N ALA A 78 -0.77 18.55 11.96
CA ALA A 78 -2.04 18.93 11.35
C ALA A 78 -3.05 17.77 11.43
N ALA A 79 -2.61 16.52 11.23
CA ALA A 79 -3.43 15.33 11.44
C ALA A 79 -3.92 15.23 12.89
N ALA A 80 -3.02 15.44 13.87
CA ALA A 80 -3.37 15.40 15.29
C ALA A 80 -4.37 16.51 15.68
N ARG A 81 -4.26 17.71 15.10
CA ARG A 81 -5.25 18.79 15.28
C ARG A 81 -6.58 18.46 14.62
N LEU A 82 -6.54 17.93 13.40
CA LEU A 82 -7.73 17.57 12.63
C LEU A 82 -8.52 16.46 13.32
N ALA A 83 -7.83 15.45 13.87
CA ALA A 83 -8.44 14.37 14.64
C ALA A 83 -9.15 14.85 15.93
N ARG A 84 -8.82 16.03 16.46
CA ARG A 84 -9.55 16.64 17.60
C ARG A 84 -10.81 17.40 17.18
N ARG A 85 -10.93 17.74 15.89
CA ARG A 85 -12.06 18.49 15.30
C ARG A 85 -13.09 17.57 14.65
N LEU A 86 -12.72 16.33 14.38
CA LEU A 86 -13.53 15.32 13.70
C LEU A 86 -13.75 14.12 14.61
N ASP A 87 -14.84 13.40 14.39
CA ASP A 87 -14.97 12.03 14.87
C ASP A 87 -14.16 11.12 13.94
N ALA A 88 -12.95 10.73 14.37
CA ALA A 88 -12.04 9.91 13.59
C ALA A 88 -12.63 8.54 13.21
N ALA A 89 -13.48 7.96 14.06
CA ALA A 89 -14.14 6.70 13.77
C ALA A 89 -15.23 6.88 12.71
N ALA A 90 -15.99 7.97 12.76
CA ALA A 90 -16.97 8.30 11.73
C ALA A 90 -16.30 8.60 10.38
N VAL A 91 -15.19 9.36 10.38
CA VAL A 91 -14.40 9.63 9.16
C VAL A 91 -13.87 8.33 8.57
N HIS A 92 -13.32 7.44 9.40
CA HIS A 92 -12.85 6.14 8.94
C HIS A 92 -13.99 5.31 8.37
N ALA A 93 -15.15 5.24 9.03
CA ALA A 93 -16.31 4.51 8.52
C ALA A 93 -16.77 5.02 7.15
N ARG A 94 -16.76 6.34 6.92
CA ARG A 94 -17.18 6.94 5.64
C ARG A 94 -16.14 6.82 4.53
N THR A 95 -14.85 6.94 4.84
CA THR A 95 -13.78 7.08 3.83
C THR A 95 -12.87 5.86 3.71
N GLY A 96 -12.92 4.95 4.67
CA GLY A 96 -11.99 3.83 4.80
C GLY A 96 -10.57 4.23 5.18
N CYS A 97 -10.32 5.50 5.49
CA CYS A 97 -9.00 6.04 5.81
C CYS A 97 -8.97 6.61 7.23
N GLN A 98 -7.84 6.42 7.91
CA GLN A 98 -7.60 7.06 9.21
C GLN A 98 -7.20 8.53 9.02
N VAL A 99 -7.42 9.36 10.03
CA VAL A 99 -6.88 10.74 10.05
C VAL A 99 -5.37 10.66 10.29
N HIS A 100 -4.59 10.53 9.21
CA HIS A 100 -3.16 10.24 9.25
C HIS A 100 -2.40 11.07 8.19
N PRO A 101 -1.13 11.48 8.42
CA PRO A 101 -0.33 12.31 7.52
C PRO A 101 -0.14 11.74 6.11
N SER A 102 -0.27 10.41 5.95
CA SER A 102 -0.25 9.78 4.63
C SER A 102 -1.35 10.26 3.71
N TYR A 103 -2.51 10.67 4.23
CA TYR A 103 -3.71 11.02 3.47
C TYR A 103 -3.88 12.53 3.24
N TRP A 104 -4.74 12.87 2.28
CA TRP A 104 -4.95 14.26 1.85
C TRP A 104 -5.51 15.19 2.93
N PRO A 105 -6.46 14.78 3.80
CA PRO A 105 -7.00 15.70 4.81
C PRO A 105 -5.91 16.35 5.66
N ALA A 106 -4.93 15.55 6.12
CA ALA A 106 -3.80 16.07 6.88
C ALA A 106 -2.89 16.99 6.06
N LYS A 107 -2.59 16.63 4.80
CA LYS A 107 -1.72 17.42 3.92
C LYS A 107 -2.34 18.75 3.52
N LEU A 108 -3.64 18.76 3.24
CA LEU A 108 -4.39 19.97 2.93
C LEU A 108 -4.50 20.90 4.14
N ALA A 109 -4.79 20.35 5.32
CA ALA A 109 -4.76 21.11 6.57
C ALA A 109 -3.36 21.72 6.82
N TRP A 110 -2.29 20.94 6.61
CA TRP A 110 -0.92 21.43 6.72
C TRP A 110 -0.61 22.55 5.72
N LEU A 111 -1.00 22.39 4.44
CA LEU A 111 -0.81 23.44 3.43
C LEU A 111 -1.54 24.72 3.82
N ALA A 112 -2.79 24.63 4.27
CA ALA A 112 -3.57 25.79 4.70
C ALA A 112 -2.93 26.53 5.89
N GLU A 113 -2.28 25.80 6.80
CA GLU A 113 -1.65 26.37 8.00
C GLU A 113 -0.22 26.87 7.79
N GLN A 114 0.61 26.13 7.05
CA GLN A 114 2.06 26.36 6.92
C GLN A 114 2.44 27.02 5.60
N GLU A 115 1.64 26.84 4.55
CA GLU A 115 1.88 27.37 3.20
C GLU A 115 0.61 28.06 2.66
N PRO A 116 0.05 29.05 3.38
CA PRO A 116 -1.28 29.60 3.10
C PRO A 116 -1.40 30.26 1.72
N ASP A 117 -0.32 30.85 1.20
CA ASP A 117 -0.30 31.41 -0.16
C ASP A 117 -0.42 30.30 -1.21
N VAL A 118 0.30 29.18 -1.05
CA VAL A 118 0.17 28.00 -1.93
C VAL A 118 -1.24 27.45 -1.86
N PHE A 119 -1.79 27.30 -0.65
CA PHE A 119 -3.16 26.79 -0.49
C PHE A 119 -4.19 27.73 -1.11
N ARG A 120 -4.04 29.06 -1.02
CA ARG A 120 -4.94 30.03 -1.64
C ARG A 120 -4.84 30.03 -3.16
N ASP A 121 -3.62 30.00 -3.69
CA ASP A 121 -3.35 30.20 -5.12
C ASP A 121 -3.57 28.92 -5.94
N ALA A 122 -3.59 27.76 -5.28
CA ALA A 122 -3.91 26.49 -5.91
C ALA A 122 -5.34 26.44 -6.46
N ARG A 123 -5.49 26.30 -7.78
CA ARG A 123 -6.79 26.10 -8.44
C ARG A 123 -7.23 24.65 -8.47
N ARG A 124 -6.29 23.72 -8.40
CA ARG A 124 -6.56 22.28 -8.35
C ARG A 124 -5.66 21.58 -7.34
N PHE A 125 -6.21 20.59 -6.65
CA PHE A 125 -5.46 19.60 -5.88
C PHE A 125 -5.62 18.25 -6.54
N VAL A 126 -4.55 17.68 -7.07
CA VAL A 126 -4.59 16.46 -7.88
C VAL A 126 -3.64 15.41 -7.35
N SER A 127 -3.87 14.14 -7.72
CA SER A 127 -2.89 13.09 -7.53
C SER A 127 -1.87 13.14 -8.68
N PHE A 128 -0.73 12.45 -8.53
CA PHE A 128 0.26 12.36 -9.59
C PHE A 128 -0.25 11.75 -10.90
N PRO A 129 -1.11 10.69 -10.93
CA PRO A 129 -1.60 10.16 -12.20
C PRO A 129 -2.41 11.19 -12.99
N GLU A 130 -3.27 11.99 -12.35
CA GLU A 130 -4.00 13.04 -13.06
C GLU A 130 -3.05 14.11 -13.61
N TYR A 131 -2.03 14.52 -12.83
CA TYR A 131 -1.00 15.45 -13.32
C TYR A 131 -0.22 14.88 -14.51
N LEU A 132 0.14 13.60 -14.47
CA LEU A 132 0.84 12.92 -15.55
C LEU A 132 -0.01 12.88 -16.82
N TYR A 133 -1.27 12.46 -16.70
CA TYR A 133 -2.20 12.38 -17.82
C TYR A 133 -2.46 13.75 -18.43
N ALA A 134 -2.60 14.79 -17.61
CA ALA A 134 -2.81 16.15 -18.11
C ALA A 134 -1.65 16.63 -18.99
N ARG A 135 -0.42 16.20 -18.68
CA ARG A 135 0.78 16.50 -19.48
C ARG A 135 0.92 15.65 -20.72
N LEU A 136 0.56 14.36 -20.65
CA LEU A 136 0.70 13.44 -21.78
C LEU A 136 -0.40 13.61 -22.83
N LEU A 137 -1.61 13.93 -22.36
CA LEU A 137 -2.81 14.09 -23.19
C LEU A 137 -3.17 15.56 -23.45
N GLU A 138 -2.32 16.48 -23.00
CA GLU A 138 -2.45 17.94 -23.20
C GLU A 138 -3.86 18.48 -22.87
N THR A 139 -4.40 18.05 -21.72
CA THR A 139 -5.78 18.34 -21.28
C THR A 139 -5.86 18.61 -19.78
N ASP A 140 -6.69 19.56 -19.39
CA ASP A 140 -6.87 19.95 -17.98
C ASP A 140 -8.06 19.24 -17.30
N ASP A 141 -8.92 18.54 -18.07
CA ASP A 141 -10.06 17.78 -17.54
C ASP A 141 -9.74 16.27 -17.43
N VAL A 142 -8.82 15.94 -16.52
CA VAL A 142 -8.48 14.56 -16.23
C VAL A 142 -9.29 14.05 -15.04
N PRO A 143 -10.10 12.98 -15.20
CA PRO A 143 -10.81 12.39 -14.08
C PRO A 143 -9.88 11.60 -13.16
N MET A 144 -10.23 11.54 -11.88
CA MET A 144 -9.62 10.64 -10.92
C MET A 144 -10.47 9.36 -10.79
N SER A 145 -9.83 8.20 -10.79
CA SER A 145 -10.52 6.92 -10.61
C SER A 145 -11.10 6.78 -9.20
N LEU A 146 -12.09 5.90 -9.03
CA LEU A 146 -12.54 5.50 -7.69
C LEU A 146 -11.39 4.94 -6.84
N SER A 147 -10.44 4.24 -7.48
CA SER A 147 -9.29 3.65 -6.80
C SER A 147 -8.33 4.68 -6.22
N VAL A 148 -8.01 5.73 -6.97
CA VAL A 148 -7.14 6.80 -6.48
C VAL A 148 -7.92 7.71 -5.52
N GLY A 149 -9.18 8.04 -5.85
CA GLY A 149 -10.06 8.90 -5.06
C GLY A 149 -10.30 8.38 -3.65
N SER A 150 -10.68 7.11 -3.50
CA SER A 150 -10.86 6.50 -2.18
C SER A 150 -9.55 6.39 -1.39
N GLY A 151 -8.40 6.25 -2.07
CA GLY A 151 -7.09 6.30 -1.44
C GLY A 151 -6.65 7.70 -0.96
N THR A 152 -7.38 8.77 -1.30
CA THR A 152 -7.05 10.12 -0.79
C THR A 152 -7.44 10.32 0.68
N GLY A 153 -8.44 9.58 1.16
CA GLY A 153 -9.10 9.84 2.44
C GLY A 153 -10.11 10.99 2.42
N LEU A 154 -10.50 11.50 1.24
CA LEU A 154 -11.55 12.51 1.05
C LEU A 154 -12.82 11.95 0.39
N LEU A 155 -12.75 10.79 -0.27
CA LEU A 155 -13.90 10.21 -0.94
C LEU A 155 -14.75 9.42 0.06
N ASN A 156 -16.06 9.64 0.04
CA ASN A 156 -17.01 8.84 0.78
C ASN A 156 -17.31 7.54 0.01
N LEU A 157 -17.10 6.40 0.67
CA LEU A 157 -17.22 5.06 0.08
C LEU A 157 -18.65 4.73 -0.37
N HIS A 158 -19.65 5.29 0.30
CA HIS A 158 -21.06 5.00 0.04
C HIS A 158 -21.64 5.88 -1.06
N THR A 159 -21.39 7.19 -1.01
CA THR A 159 -21.89 8.13 -2.03
C THR A 159 -21.03 8.13 -3.29
N ARG A 160 -19.78 7.64 -3.20
CA ARG A 160 -18.75 7.70 -4.27
C ARG A 160 -18.46 9.13 -4.74
N ALA A 161 -18.68 10.10 -3.86
CA ALA A 161 -18.42 11.51 -4.04
C ALA A 161 -17.50 12.02 -2.93
N TRP A 162 -16.98 13.24 -3.09
CA TRP A 162 -16.17 13.89 -2.08
C TRP A 162 -16.97 14.12 -0.79
N ASP A 163 -16.34 13.87 0.37
CA ASP A 163 -17.00 13.92 1.68
C ASP A 163 -17.22 15.37 2.13
N GLU A 164 -18.48 15.79 2.16
CA GLU A 164 -18.88 17.18 2.42
C GLU A 164 -18.37 17.71 3.77
N GLU A 165 -18.38 16.89 4.83
CA GLU A 165 -17.90 17.29 6.17
C GLU A 165 -16.39 17.56 6.14
N LEU A 166 -15.61 16.69 5.48
CA LEU A 166 -14.17 16.88 5.33
C LEU A 166 -13.86 18.12 4.49
N LEU A 167 -14.55 18.32 3.36
CA LEU A 167 -14.37 19.51 2.52
C LEU A 167 -14.66 20.80 3.29
N ALA A 168 -15.79 20.86 4.00
CA ALA A 168 -16.15 22.00 4.83
C ALA A 168 -15.13 22.25 5.96
N THR A 169 -14.64 21.18 6.60
CA THR A 169 -13.65 21.28 7.69
C THR A 169 -12.31 21.82 7.19
N LEU A 170 -11.91 21.45 5.98
CA LEU A 170 -10.65 21.83 5.34
C LEU A 170 -10.73 23.17 4.59
N GLY A 171 -11.93 23.69 4.34
CA GLY A 171 -12.14 24.89 3.52
C GLY A 171 -11.73 24.66 2.06
N VAL A 172 -12.06 23.49 1.52
CA VAL A 172 -11.77 23.11 0.12
C VAL A 172 -13.08 22.99 -0.63
N ASP A 173 -13.25 23.83 -1.65
CA ASP A 173 -14.38 23.72 -2.58
C ASP A 173 -14.20 22.50 -3.49
N GLU A 174 -15.29 21.79 -3.78
CA GLU A 174 -15.30 20.56 -4.57
C GLU A 174 -14.72 20.79 -5.98
N GLU A 175 -14.95 21.95 -6.57
CA GLU A 175 -14.46 22.32 -7.91
C GLU A 175 -12.94 22.39 -7.98
N ARG A 176 -12.23 22.40 -6.85
CA ARG A 176 -10.76 22.34 -6.78
C ARG A 176 -10.24 20.91 -6.83
N LEU A 177 -11.11 19.90 -6.79
CA LEU A 177 -10.77 18.49 -6.88
C LEU A 177 -11.12 17.93 -8.26
N PRO A 178 -10.45 16.86 -8.73
CA PRO A 178 -10.83 16.18 -9.96
C PRO A 178 -12.23 15.59 -9.86
N ARG A 179 -12.94 15.53 -11.00
CA ARG A 179 -14.16 14.73 -11.08
C ARG A 179 -13.82 13.25 -10.91
N ILE A 180 -14.68 12.52 -10.20
CA ILE A 180 -14.54 11.07 -10.03
C ILE A 180 -15.13 10.37 -11.24
N SER A 181 -14.34 9.55 -11.94
CA SER A 181 -14.82 8.72 -13.04
C SER A 181 -13.85 7.58 -13.34
N ASN A 182 -14.38 6.45 -13.80
CA ASN A 182 -13.60 5.32 -14.32
C ASN A 182 -13.58 5.27 -15.86
N GLU A 183 -14.21 6.25 -16.53
CA GLU A 183 -14.28 6.32 -17.99
C GLU A 183 -12.92 6.70 -18.59
N PRO A 184 -12.51 6.08 -19.71
CA PRO A 184 -11.24 6.36 -20.34
C PRO A 184 -11.22 7.73 -21.02
N LEU A 185 -10.03 8.33 -21.07
CA LEU A 185 -9.74 9.53 -21.83
C LEU A 185 -8.84 9.16 -23.00
N GLU A 186 -9.34 9.22 -24.23
CA GLU A 186 -8.60 8.85 -25.45
C GLU A 186 -7.95 7.44 -25.39
N GLY A 187 -8.67 6.47 -24.81
CA GLY A 187 -8.17 5.10 -24.62
C GLY A 187 -7.31 4.90 -23.36
N TRP A 188 -7.04 5.96 -22.58
CA TRP A 188 -6.35 5.89 -21.30
C TRP A 188 -7.33 5.73 -20.16
N TYR A 189 -7.36 4.56 -19.54
CA TYR A 189 -8.17 4.36 -18.34
C TYR A 189 -7.58 5.12 -17.15
N PRO A 190 -8.42 5.75 -16.30
CA PRO A 190 -7.98 6.38 -15.07
C PRO A 190 -7.16 5.42 -14.20
N ALA A 191 -6.02 5.90 -13.71
CA ALA A 191 -5.05 5.06 -13.02
C ALA A 191 -5.64 4.41 -11.76
N TRP A 192 -5.19 3.22 -11.43
CA TRP A 192 -5.47 2.55 -10.16
C TRP A 192 -4.31 2.70 -9.18
N HIS A 193 -4.63 2.57 -7.89
CA HIS A 193 -3.64 2.54 -6.83
C HIS A 193 -2.70 1.33 -6.99
N ASP A 194 -1.39 1.53 -6.83
CA ASP A 194 -0.37 0.50 -7.03
C ASP A 194 -0.59 -0.79 -6.21
N GLY A 195 -0.99 -0.67 -4.95
CA GLY A 195 -1.40 -1.78 -4.08
C GLY A 195 -2.61 -2.56 -4.60
N THR A 196 -3.61 -1.89 -5.18
CA THR A 196 -4.74 -2.54 -5.85
C THR A 196 -4.25 -3.34 -7.05
N CYS A 197 -3.46 -2.71 -7.92
CA CYS A 197 -2.90 -3.39 -9.08
C CYS A 197 -2.01 -4.56 -8.68
N ALA A 198 -1.19 -4.44 -7.63
CA ALA A 198 -0.36 -5.53 -7.13
C ALA A 198 -1.21 -6.74 -6.70
N ASN A 199 -2.32 -6.49 -5.99
CA ASN A 199 -3.25 -7.54 -5.59
C ASN A 199 -3.92 -8.23 -6.78
N VAL A 200 -4.49 -7.43 -7.70
CA VAL A 200 -5.17 -7.95 -8.89
C VAL A 200 -4.19 -8.72 -9.78
N GLY A 201 -3.02 -8.15 -10.04
CA GLY A 201 -2.00 -8.79 -10.86
C GLY A 201 -1.43 -10.06 -10.26
N ALA A 202 -1.39 -10.19 -8.93
CA ALA A 202 -1.03 -11.42 -8.22
C ALA A 202 -2.19 -12.44 -8.10
N GLY A 203 -3.37 -12.15 -8.66
CA GLY A 203 -4.54 -13.03 -8.59
C GLY A 203 -5.19 -13.09 -7.20
N CYS A 204 -4.96 -12.09 -6.35
CA CYS A 204 -5.50 -11.99 -4.99
C CYS A 204 -6.79 -11.14 -4.99
N VAL A 205 -7.82 -11.68 -5.65
CA VAL A 205 -9.11 -11.02 -5.95
C VAL A 205 -10.30 -11.66 -5.24
N THR A 206 -10.05 -12.34 -4.11
CA THR A 206 -11.11 -12.84 -3.21
C THR A 206 -10.78 -12.48 -1.75
N ARG A 207 -11.79 -12.55 -0.87
CA ARG A 207 -11.58 -12.43 0.60
C ARG A 207 -10.70 -13.54 1.17
N GLU A 208 -10.63 -14.68 0.49
CA GLU A 208 -9.91 -15.86 0.97
C GLU A 208 -8.42 -15.85 0.60
N ARG A 209 -8.00 -14.97 -0.32
CA ARG A 209 -6.62 -14.89 -0.80
C ARG A 209 -6.05 -13.49 -0.64
N ALA A 210 -5.10 -13.35 0.29
CA ALA A 210 -4.39 -12.10 0.50
C ALA A 210 -3.08 -12.04 -0.29
N ALA A 211 -2.71 -10.85 -0.76
CA ALA A 211 -1.34 -10.56 -1.14
C ALA A 211 -0.60 -10.00 0.09
N LEU A 212 0.53 -10.61 0.45
CA LEU A 212 1.48 -10.05 1.39
C LEU A 212 2.68 -9.50 0.60
N THR A 213 2.77 -8.18 0.52
CA THR A 213 3.88 -7.49 -0.14
C THR A 213 4.87 -7.00 0.89
N ILE A 214 6.13 -7.45 0.81
CA ILE A 214 7.24 -6.81 1.53
C ILE A 214 8.28 -6.38 0.51
N GLY A 215 8.23 -5.09 0.16
CA GLY A 215 9.26 -4.38 -0.59
C GLY A 215 10.08 -3.52 0.37
N THR A 216 10.24 -2.24 0.07
CA THR A 216 10.81 -1.28 1.04
C THR A 216 9.98 -1.20 2.33
N SER A 217 8.65 -1.24 2.20
CA SER A 217 7.69 -1.31 3.30
C SER A 217 6.78 -2.53 3.12
N GLY A 218 5.86 -2.77 4.05
CA GLY A 218 5.00 -3.94 4.09
C GLY A 218 3.52 -3.64 3.87
N ALA A 219 2.76 -4.58 3.30
CA ALA A 219 1.31 -4.55 3.31
C ALA A 219 0.67 -5.95 3.12
N PHE A 220 -0.47 -6.16 3.76
CA PHE A 220 -1.28 -7.37 3.68
C PHE A 220 -2.69 -6.98 3.25
N ARG A 221 -3.15 -7.45 2.08
CA ARG A 221 -4.37 -6.94 1.44
C ARG A 221 -5.17 -8.03 0.76
N THR A 222 -6.49 -7.84 0.68
CA THR A 222 -7.40 -8.59 -0.18
C THR A 222 -8.14 -7.64 -1.11
N VAL A 223 -8.41 -8.07 -2.34
CA VAL A 223 -9.41 -7.42 -3.22
C VAL A 223 -10.63 -8.31 -3.27
N TYR A 224 -11.84 -7.75 -3.18
CA TYR A 224 -13.07 -8.53 -3.24
C TYR A 224 -14.27 -7.68 -3.65
N GLU A 225 -15.36 -8.33 -4.07
CA GLU A 225 -16.62 -7.66 -4.40
C GLU A 225 -17.49 -7.40 -3.16
N THR A 226 -18.12 -6.23 -3.09
CA THR A 226 -19.12 -5.89 -2.08
C THR A 226 -20.00 -4.71 -2.51
N GLU A 227 -21.27 -4.74 -2.13
CA GLU A 227 -22.19 -3.60 -2.28
C GLU A 227 -22.18 -2.67 -1.04
N THR A 228 -21.64 -3.16 0.08
CA THR A 228 -21.63 -2.46 1.37
C THR A 228 -20.19 -2.33 1.86
N PRO A 229 -19.39 -1.42 1.28
CA PRO A 229 -18.02 -1.19 1.74
C PRO A 229 -18.05 -0.72 3.20
N MET A 230 -17.50 -1.52 4.10
CA MET A 230 -17.37 -1.18 5.52
C MET A 230 -15.95 -1.50 5.99
N PRO A 231 -15.15 -0.48 6.32
CA PRO A 231 -13.78 -0.68 6.75
C PRO A 231 -13.73 -1.26 8.18
N ARG A 232 -12.81 -2.20 8.41
CA ARG A 232 -12.52 -2.71 9.76
C ARG A 232 -11.60 -1.77 10.54
N PRO A 233 -11.81 -1.58 11.86
CA PRO A 233 -10.88 -0.80 12.69
C PRO A 233 -9.43 -1.27 12.52
N GLY A 234 -8.51 -0.31 12.40
CA GLY A 234 -7.09 -0.57 12.15
C GLY A 234 -6.70 -0.88 10.70
N LEU A 235 -7.65 -1.25 9.84
CA LEU A 235 -7.43 -1.46 8.41
C LEU A 235 -7.85 -0.25 7.58
N PHE A 236 -7.28 -0.12 6.39
CA PHE A 236 -7.83 0.76 5.36
C PHE A 236 -8.78 -0.02 4.45
N LEU A 237 -9.71 0.68 3.81
CA LEU A 237 -10.53 0.14 2.72
C LEU A 237 -10.68 1.19 1.62
N TYR A 238 -10.29 0.84 0.40
CA TYR A 238 -10.42 1.70 -0.78
C TYR A 238 -11.33 1.02 -1.79
N LEU A 239 -12.10 1.81 -2.52
CA LEU A 239 -12.79 1.34 -3.72
C LEU A 239 -11.74 0.96 -4.78
N VAL A 240 -12.07 0.03 -5.66
CA VAL A 240 -11.26 -0.31 -6.85
C VAL A 240 -12.00 0.14 -8.09
N ASP A 241 -13.26 -0.25 -8.17
CA ASP A 241 -14.22 0.13 -9.19
C ASP A 241 -15.63 0.10 -8.58
N ASP A 242 -16.66 -0.02 -9.41
CA ASP A 242 -18.05 0.01 -8.98
C ASP A 242 -18.50 -1.21 -8.15
N ARG A 243 -17.72 -2.28 -8.12
CA ARG A 243 -18.08 -3.55 -7.46
C ARG A 243 -17.04 -4.02 -6.46
N ARG A 244 -15.78 -3.66 -6.65
CA ARG A 244 -14.64 -4.19 -5.89
C ARG A 244 -14.07 -3.16 -4.93
N VAL A 245 -13.55 -3.67 -3.83
CA VAL A 245 -12.75 -2.92 -2.86
C VAL A 245 -11.42 -3.60 -2.62
N VAL A 246 -10.42 -2.84 -2.20
CA VAL A 246 -9.18 -3.35 -1.62
C VAL A 246 -9.18 -3.00 -0.13
N GLU A 247 -8.97 -3.99 0.71
CA GLU A 247 -8.91 -3.81 2.16
C GLU A 247 -7.63 -4.44 2.69
N GLY A 248 -7.01 -3.80 3.69
CA GLY A 248 -5.82 -4.36 4.29
C GLY A 248 -5.13 -3.47 5.30
N GLY A 249 -3.98 -3.96 5.76
CA GLY A 249 -3.09 -3.23 6.64
C GLY A 249 -1.75 -2.95 5.97
N ALA A 250 -1.17 -1.80 6.28
CA ALA A 250 0.17 -1.43 5.81
C ALA A 250 1.12 -1.24 6.99
N LEU A 251 2.35 -1.73 6.87
CA LEU A 251 3.42 -1.59 7.86
C LEU A 251 4.53 -0.72 7.26
N SER A 252 5.05 0.23 8.03
CA SER A 252 6.15 1.11 7.59
C SER A 252 7.47 0.33 7.43
N ASP A 253 7.63 -0.71 8.23
CA ASP A 253 8.84 -1.53 8.32
C ASP A 253 8.70 -2.79 7.45
N GLY A 254 9.70 -3.02 6.61
CA GLY A 254 9.81 -4.14 5.68
C GLY A 254 11.26 -4.32 5.25
N GLY A 255 11.55 -4.22 3.96
CA GLY A 255 12.93 -4.29 3.45
C GLY A 255 13.83 -3.13 3.89
N ASN A 256 13.26 -1.97 4.25
CA ASN A 256 14.01 -0.87 4.88
C ASN A 256 14.59 -1.26 6.25
N LEU A 257 13.89 -2.08 7.03
CA LEU A 257 14.38 -2.63 8.31
C LEU A 257 15.58 -3.54 8.07
N HIS A 258 15.51 -4.40 7.05
CA HIS A 258 16.64 -5.24 6.66
C HIS A 258 17.88 -4.41 6.31
N ARG A 259 17.71 -3.33 5.52
CA ARG A 259 18.80 -2.39 5.22
C ARG A 259 19.34 -1.72 6.48
N TRP A 260 18.45 -1.20 7.34
CA TRP A 260 18.85 -0.53 8.58
C TRP A 260 19.64 -1.47 9.50
N LEU A 261 19.24 -2.72 9.63
CA LEU A 261 19.99 -3.74 10.40
C LEU A 261 21.39 -3.95 9.82
N SER A 262 21.52 -4.11 8.51
CA SER A 262 22.81 -4.31 7.84
C SER A 262 23.73 -3.10 7.95
N ASP A 263 23.18 -1.89 7.95
CA ASP A 263 23.95 -0.65 8.08
C ASP A 263 24.35 -0.35 9.55
N THR A 264 23.50 -0.74 10.50
CA THR A 264 23.65 -0.40 11.93
C THR A 264 24.41 -1.47 12.70
N LEU A 265 24.19 -2.74 12.36
CA LEU A 265 24.89 -3.88 12.94
C LEU A 265 26.02 -4.32 12.02
N GLN A 266 27.01 -5.04 12.54
CA GLN A 266 27.91 -5.78 11.66
C GLN A 266 27.11 -6.86 10.92
N PRO A 267 27.40 -7.12 9.62
CA PRO A 267 26.71 -8.14 8.86
C PRO A 267 26.70 -9.49 9.61
N SER A 268 25.50 -10.06 9.77
CA SER A 268 25.33 -11.40 10.31
C SER A 268 24.98 -12.36 9.16
N ASP A 269 25.99 -13.04 8.63
CA ASP A 269 25.85 -14.00 7.52
C ASP A 269 25.27 -15.36 7.96
N GLY A 270 24.88 -15.48 9.24
CA GLY A 270 24.28 -16.71 9.78
C GLY A 270 22.92 -17.02 9.18
N SER A 271 22.67 -18.29 8.90
CA SER A 271 21.36 -18.81 8.50
C SER A 271 20.40 -18.85 9.68
N LEU A 272 19.12 -18.58 9.40
CA LEU A 272 18.01 -18.72 10.35
C LEU A 272 17.25 -20.04 10.17
N ALA A 273 17.49 -20.80 9.09
CA ALA A 273 16.77 -22.04 8.80
C ALA A 273 16.78 -23.05 9.96
N ASP A 274 17.95 -23.22 10.59
CA ASP A 274 18.18 -24.18 11.68
C ASP A 274 17.97 -23.58 13.08
N ARG A 275 17.56 -22.31 13.17
CA ARG A 275 17.32 -21.66 14.46
C ARG A 275 15.89 -21.93 14.93
N ASP A 276 15.77 -22.20 16.21
CA ASP A 276 14.48 -22.34 16.87
C ASP A 276 13.80 -20.96 16.96
N PRO A 277 12.47 -20.89 16.77
CA PRO A 277 11.67 -19.68 16.97
C PRO A 277 11.95 -19.06 18.33
N ASP A 278 12.09 -17.75 18.40
CA ASP A 278 12.18 -17.01 19.67
C ASP A 278 13.34 -17.45 20.60
N SER A 279 14.26 -18.30 20.12
CA SER A 279 15.38 -18.84 20.92
C SER A 279 16.38 -17.77 21.37
N HIS A 280 16.35 -16.60 20.73
CA HIS A 280 17.15 -15.44 21.12
C HIS A 280 16.66 -14.75 22.40
N GLY A 281 15.43 -15.00 22.86
CA GLY A 281 14.89 -14.38 24.09
C GLY A 281 14.65 -12.87 24.00
N LEU A 282 14.60 -12.33 22.78
CA LEU A 282 14.40 -10.89 22.52
C LEU A 282 12.96 -10.61 22.13
N THR A 283 12.47 -9.41 22.41
CA THR A 283 11.21 -8.90 21.86
C THR A 283 11.51 -7.60 21.13
N PHE A 284 11.42 -7.63 19.80
CA PHE A 284 11.64 -6.45 18.96
C PHE A 284 10.30 -5.95 18.42
N LEU A 285 9.88 -4.78 18.88
CA LEU A 285 8.83 -4.00 18.28
C LEU A 285 9.45 -3.07 17.22
N THR A 286 9.26 -3.41 15.94
CA THR A 286 10.07 -2.85 14.83
C THR A 286 9.60 -1.50 14.31
N LEU A 287 8.82 -0.71 15.07
CA LEU A 287 8.16 0.55 14.65
C LEU A 287 9.13 1.71 14.37
N LEU A 288 10.20 1.48 13.62
CA LEU A 288 11.26 2.44 13.36
C LEU A 288 10.79 3.55 12.41
N GLY A 289 9.87 3.23 11.49
CA GLY A 289 9.25 4.20 10.59
C GLY A 289 7.95 4.84 11.12
N GLY A 290 7.65 4.71 12.42
CA GLY A 290 6.32 5.01 12.95
C GLY A 290 5.27 3.97 12.52
N GLU A 291 4.10 4.00 13.16
CA GLU A 291 3.08 2.98 12.92
C GLU A 291 1.96 3.44 11.98
N ARG A 292 1.58 2.54 11.06
CA ARG A 292 0.32 2.58 10.32
C ARG A 292 -0.61 1.50 10.89
N SER A 293 -1.01 0.49 10.14
CA SER A 293 -1.91 -0.54 10.69
C SER A 293 -1.22 -1.40 11.76
N PRO A 294 -1.98 -1.96 12.72
CA PRO A 294 -3.38 -1.64 13.05
C PRO A 294 -3.57 -0.41 13.96
N GLY A 295 -2.55 0.09 14.67
CA GLY A 295 -2.76 1.12 15.71
C GLY A 295 -2.74 2.57 15.24
N TRP A 296 -2.12 2.85 14.10
CA TRP A 296 -1.96 4.17 13.49
C TRP A 296 -1.25 5.20 14.38
N HIS A 297 -0.37 4.71 15.26
CA HIS A 297 0.49 5.54 16.11
C HIS A 297 1.67 6.13 15.32
N GLN A 298 1.42 7.24 14.62
CA GLN A 298 2.40 7.90 13.75
C GLN A 298 3.73 8.26 14.44
N HIS A 299 3.71 8.52 15.75
CA HIS A 299 4.88 8.89 16.54
C HIS A 299 5.49 7.71 17.32
N ALA A 300 4.97 6.49 17.12
CA ALA A 300 5.54 5.31 17.76
C ALA A 300 7.01 5.12 17.32
N THR A 301 7.81 4.60 18.23
CA THR A 301 9.22 4.29 17.97
C THR A 301 9.49 2.82 18.25
N GLY A 302 10.52 2.27 17.61
CA GLY A 302 10.90 0.88 17.83
C GLY A 302 11.46 0.66 19.25
N ALA A 303 11.26 -0.55 19.77
CA ALA A 303 11.76 -0.97 21.08
C ALA A 303 12.34 -2.38 21.00
N LEU A 304 13.51 -2.58 21.58
CA LEU A 304 14.16 -3.88 21.70
C LEU A 304 14.35 -4.22 23.18
N HIS A 305 13.66 -5.27 23.64
CA HIS A 305 13.72 -5.74 25.02
C HIS A 305 14.39 -7.12 25.11
N GLY A 306 15.06 -7.38 26.24
CA GLY A 306 15.71 -8.67 26.53
C GLY A 306 17.21 -8.75 26.22
N LEU A 307 17.88 -7.62 25.96
CA LEU A 307 19.32 -7.60 25.68
C LEU A 307 20.15 -8.11 26.88
N THR A 308 21.16 -8.91 26.58
CA THR A 308 22.17 -9.39 27.53
C THR A 308 23.57 -9.29 26.90
N PHE A 309 24.63 -9.52 27.69
CA PHE A 309 26.00 -9.54 27.15
C PHE A 309 26.26 -10.67 26.14
N SER A 310 25.38 -11.69 26.06
CA SER A 310 25.48 -12.77 25.08
C SER A 310 24.69 -12.51 23.79
N THR A 311 23.91 -11.43 23.72
CA THR A 311 23.12 -11.11 22.53
C THR A 311 24.04 -10.81 21.33
N THR A 312 23.76 -11.46 20.20
CA THR A 312 24.52 -11.31 18.95
C THR A 312 23.73 -10.53 17.89
N ALA A 313 24.43 -10.10 16.82
CA ALA A 313 23.77 -9.49 15.66
C ALA A 313 22.76 -10.44 15.00
N LEU A 314 23.03 -11.75 14.99
CA LEU A 314 22.14 -12.76 14.42
C LEU A 314 20.85 -12.90 15.24
N ASP A 315 20.92 -12.79 16.57
CA ASP A 315 19.76 -12.80 17.46
C ASP A 315 18.84 -11.61 17.17
N ILE A 316 19.42 -10.42 17.01
CA ILE A 316 18.67 -9.20 16.69
C ILE A 316 18.04 -9.31 15.29
N ARG A 317 18.78 -9.87 14.31
CA ARG A 317 18.24 -10.12 12.95
C ARG A 317 17.04 -11.06 13.00
N GLN A 318 17.13 -12.18 13.72
CA GLN A 318 16.01 -13.10 13.87
C GLN A 318 14.80 -12.40 14.52
N ALA A 319 15.02 -11.73 15.65
CA ALA A 319 13.98 -11.00 16.38
C ALA A 319 13.30 -9.92 15.52
N ALA A 320 14.03 -9.27 14.62
CA ALA A 320 13.49 -8.26 13.72
C ALA A 320 12.60 -8.85 12.62
N LEU A 321 13.04 -9.93 11.96
CA LEU A 321 12.25 -10.59 10.90
C LEU A 321 10.98 -11.23 11.46
N GLU A 322 11.10 -11.89 12.62
CA GLU A 322 9.97 -12.39 13.40
C GLU A 322 9.07 -11.24 13.85
N GLY A 323 9.65 -10.13 14.32
CA GLY A 323 8.92 -8.95 14.77
C GLY A 323 8.00 -8.36 13.72
N VAL A 324 8.45 -8.25 12.46
CA VAL A 324 7.61 -7.84 11.32
C VAL A 324 6.52 -8.86 11.04
N ALA A 325 6.85 -10.16 11.07
CA ALA A 325 5.87 -11.23 10.88
C ALA A 325 4.77 -11.19 11.95
N TYR A 326 5.11 -10.93 13.21
CA TYR A 326 4.15 -10.78 14.30
C TYR A 326 3.18 -9.62 14.05
N ARG A 327 3.68 -8.47 13.58
CA ARG A 327 2.80 -7.33 13.19
C ARG A 327 1.86 -7.70 12.05
N PHE A 328 2.31 -8.46 11.06
CA PHE A 328 1.42 -8.95 10.01
C PHE A 328 0.40 -9.98 10.51
N ALA A 329 0.74 -10.77 11.53
CA ALA A 329 -0.21 -11.65 12.18
C ALA A 329 -1.33 -10.86 12.87
N GLU A 330 -1.04 -9.72 13.50
CA GLU A 330 -2.08 -8.82 14.02
C GLU A 330 -3.00 -8.28 12.92
N VAL A 331 -2.45 -7.96 11.74
CA VAL A 331 -3.27 -7.54 10.58
C VAL A 331 -4.11 -8.71 10.04
N ALA A 332 -3.53 -9.91 9.95
CA ALA A 332 -4.22 -11.09 9.45
C ALA A 332 -5.34 -11.57 10.38
N GLU A 333 -5.23 -11.35 11.69
CA GLU A 333 -6.30 -11.63 12.66
C GLU A 333 -7.53 -10.75 12.47
N LEU A 334 -7.36 -9.52 11.97
CA LEU A 334 -8.48 -8.65 11.56
C LEU A 334 -9.14 -9.15 10.26
N MET A 335 -8.50 -10.09 9.54
CA MET A 335 -8.93 -10.67 8.26
C MET A 335 -9.07 -12.20 8.34
N PRO A 336 -9.99 -12.71 9.20
CA PRO A 336 -10.12 -14.15 9.46
C PRO A 336 -10.55 -14.96 8.23
N GLU A 337 -11.12 -14.33 7.21
CA GLU A 337 -11.59 -15.01 5.99
C GLU A 337 -10.43 -15.48 5.10
N VAL A 338 -9.26 -14.88 5.25
CA VAL A 338 -8.09 -15.22 4.44
C VAL A 338 -7.61 -16.62 4.80
N LYS A 339 -7.41 -17.47 3.79
CA LYS A 339 -6.92 -18.85 3.92
C LYS A 339 -5.57 -19.03 3.22
N GLU A 340 -5.38 -18.35 2.10
CA GLU A 340 -4.18 -18.40 1.29
C GLU A 340 -3.48 -17.04 1.30
N VAL A 341 -2.15 -17.05 1.38
CA VAL A 341 -1.34 -15.84 1.30
C VAL A 341 -0.38 -15.96 0.13
N VAL A 342 -0.39 -14.98 -0.77
CA VAL A 342 0.56 -14.88 -1.87
C VAL A 342 1.65 -13.88 -1.51
N ALA A 343 2.88 -14.36 -1.35
CA ALA A 343 4.05 -13.53 -1.12
C ALA A 343 4.44 -12.77 -2.39
N THR A 344 4.62 -11.47 -2.24
CA THR A 344 5.07 -10.54 -3.27
C THR A 344 6.12 -9.58 -2.70
N GLY A 345 6.77 -8.82 -3.58
CA GLY A 345 7.79 -7.85 -3.19
C GLY A 345 9.18 -8.48 -3.01
N GLY A 346 10.20 -7.75 -3.48
CA GLY A 346 11.55 -8.30 -3.60
C GLY A 346 12.24 -8.61 -2.27
N ALA A 347 11.86 -7.95 -1.17
CA ALA A 347 12.51 -8.19 0.12
C ALA A 347 12.07 -9.53 0.74
N LEU A 348 10.77 -9.88 0.64
CA LEU A 348 10.28 -11.17 1.08
C LEU A 348 10.69 -12.28 0.11
N LEU A 349 10.44 -12.11 -1.19
CA LEU A 349 10.76 -13.14 -2.19
C LEU A 349 12.27 -13.42 -2.33
N GLY A 350 13.12 -12.45 -2.00
CA GLY A 350 14.57 -12.62 -1.97
C GLY A 350 15.10 -13.34 -0.72
N ASN A 351 14.23 -13.68 0.24
CA ASN A 351 14.61 -14.28 1.52
C ASN A 351 13.66 -15.44 1.88
N GLU A 352 14.03 -16.65 1.48
CA GLU A 352 13.24 -17.87 1.72
C GLU A 352 13.04 -18.16 3.21
N GLU A 353 14.04 -17.86 4.05
CA GLU A 353 13.92 -18.03 5.51
C GLU A 353 12.83 -17.11 6.06
N TRP A 354 12.73 -15.88 5.54
CA TRP A 354 11.68 -14.95 5.94
C TRP A 354 10.30 -15.40 5.46
N CYS A 355 10.18 -15.91 4.22
CA CYS A 355 8.94 -16.56 3.76
C CYS A 355 8.50 -17.67 4.72
N GLN A 356 9.42 -18.53 5.14
CA GLN A 356 9.11 -19.61 6.08
C GLN A 356 8.72 -19.09 7.47
N ILE A 357 9.44 -18.09 8.01
CA ILE A 357 9.09 -17.44 9.30
C ILE A 357 7.66 -16.88 9.24
N VAL A 358 7.32 -16.16 8.18
CA VAL A 358 5.97 -15.59 8.03
C VAL A 358 4.93 -16.71 7.92
N ALA A 359 5.19 -17.79 7.20
CA ALA A 359 4.25 -18.91 7.08
C ALA A 359 3.96 -19.54 8.45
N ASP A 360 5.01 -19.79 9.24
CA ASP A 360 4.88 -20.34 10.59
C ASP A 360 4.12 -19.37 11.52
N VAL A 361 4.43 -18.07 11.48
CA VAL A 361 3.85 -17.05 12.35
C VAL A 361 2.38 -16.77 12.03
N LEU A 362 2.02 -16.74 10.74
CA LEU A 362 0.62 -16.59 10.30
C LEU A 362 -0.19 -17.88 10.45
N ALA A 363 0.48 -19.02 10.71
CA ALA A 363 -0.11 -20.36 10.70
C ALA A 363 -0.88 -20.65 9.40
N ARG A 364 -0.30 -20.24 8.26
CA ARG A 364 -0.90 -20.36 6.92
C ARG A 364 0.15 -20.64 5.87
N THR A 365 -0.23 -21.40 4.84
CA THR A 365 0.61 -21.59 3.66
C THR A 365 0.82 -20.27 2.94
N ILE A 366 2.08 -19.98 2.62
CA ILE A 366 2.48 -18.83 1.81
C ILE A 366 2.97 -19.33 0.46
N SER A 367 2.38 -18.85 -0.63
CA SER A 367 2.84 -19.15 -1.99
C SER A 367 3.56 -17.96 -2.58
N ALA A 368 4.76 -18.17 -3.12
CA ALA A 368 5.48 -17.14 -3.86
C ALA A 368 4.73 -16.78 -5.16
N SER A 369 4.53 -15.50 -5.44
CA SER A 369 4.04 -15.07 -6.75
C SER A 369 5.09 -15.36 -7.83
N VAL A 370 4.68 -15.94 -8.96
CA VAL A 370 5.53 -16.04 -10.16
C VAL A 370 5.51 -14.76 -11.00
N VAL A 371 4.51 -13.89 -10.77
CA VAL A 371 4.39 -12.59 -11.44
C VAL A 371 5.41 -11.64 -10.85
N ARG A 372 6.43 -11.31 -11.65
CA ARG A 372 7.52 -10.40 -11.25
C ARG A 372 7.03 -8.97 -11.06
N GLU A 373 6.18 -8.51 -11.97
CA GLU A 373 5.67 -7.14 -12.02
C GLU A 373 4.15 -7.10 -11.78
N ALA A 374 3.73 -7.51 -10.58
CA ALA A 374 2.31 -7.67 -10.24
C ALA A 374 1.50 -6.38 -10.45
N SER A 375 2.02 -5.21 -10.07
CA SER A 375 1.33 -3.93 -10.31
C SER A 375 1.14 -3.65 -11.81
N LEU A 376 2.12 -3.99 -12.64
CA LEU A 376 2.03 -3.78 -14.08
C LEU A 376 1.00 -4.73 -14.72
N ARG A 377 1.01 -6.00 -14.31
CA ARG A 377 -0.01 -6.97 -14.71
C ARG A 377 -1.40 -6.55 -14.24
N GLY A 378 -1.54 -6.03 -13.03
CA GLY A 378 -2.83 -5.54 -12.51
C GLY A 378 -3.37 -4.34 -13.29
N ALA A 379 -2.51 -3.44 -13.75
CA ALA A 379 -2.90 -2.36 -14.65
C ALA A 379 -3.37 -2.90 -16.02
N ALA A 380 -2.72 -3.94 -16.55
CA ALA A 380 -3.17 -4.61 -17.77
C ALA A 380 -4.54 -5.29 -17.58
N VAL A 381 -4.70 -6.09 -16.53
CA VAL A 381 -5.96 -6.78 -16.20
C VAL A 381 -7.10 -5.77 -16.04
N SER A 382 -6.85 -4.64 -15.38
CA SER A 382 -7.82 -3.55 -15.21
C SER A 382 -8.38 -3.02 -16.54
N ALA A 383 -7.52 -2.82 -17.54
CA ALA A 383 -7.95 -2.35 -18.86
C ALA A 383 -8.59 -3.48 -19.69
N LEU A 384 -8.03 -4.69 -19.66
CA LEU A 384 -8.56 -5.87 -20.36
C LEU A 384 -9.98 -6.20 -19.91
N GLU A 385 -10.25 -6.22 -18.61
CA GLU A 385 -11.60 -6.45 -18.06
C GLU A 385 -12.61 -5.41 -18.56
N ARG A 386 -12.18 -4.15 -18.73
CA ARG A 386 -13.03 -3.06 -19.25
C ARG A 386 -13.26 -3.14 -20.75
N LEU A 387 -12.35 -3.79 -21.48
CA LEU A 387 -12.53 -4.16 -22.89
C LEU A 387 -13.38 -5.42 -23.08
N GLY A 388 -13.75 -6.10 -21.98
CA GLY A 388 -14.60 -7.30 -21.99
C GLY A 388 -13.83 -8.61 -21.94
N ASP A 389 -12.50 -8.57 -21.83
CA ASP A 389 -11.67 -9.76 -21.66
C ASP A 389 -11.72 -10.28 -20.22
N SER A 390 -11.31 -11.53 -20.01
CA SER A 390 -11.25 -12.16 -18.68
C SER A 390 -9.93 -12.87 -18.48
N PRO A 391 -8.84 -12.12 -18.20
CA PRO A 391 -7.51 -12.70 -18.07
C PRO A 391 -7.49 -13.75 -16.95
N PRO A 392 -6.83 -14.90 -17.15
CA PRO A 392 -6.77 -15.95 -16.13
C PRO A 392 -6.01 -15.50 -14.89
N ALA A 393 -6.27 -16.14 -13.75
CA ALA A 393 -5.43 -15.97 -12.57
C ALA A 393 -4.01 -16.50 -12.86
N PRO A 394 -2.95 -15.82 -12.39
CA PRO A 394 -1.59 -16.29 -12.58
C PRO A 394 -1.33 -17.56 -11.77
N ALA A 395 -0.39 -18.39 -12.22
CA ALA A 395 0.06 -19.54 -11.45
C ALA A 395 0.74 -19.11 -10.14
N LEU A 396 0.67 -19.97 -9.13
CA LEU A 396 1.42 -19.81 -7.89
C LEU A 396 2.77 -20.52 -8.00
N GLY A 397 3.79 -19.94 -7.39
CA GLY A 397 5.14 -20.48 -7.33
C GLY A 397 5.32 -21.41 -6.14
N ARG A 398 6.55 -21.45 -5.62
CA ARG A 398 6.92 -22.26 -4.44
C ARG A 398 6.00 -21.94 -3.26
N ALA A 399 5.53 -22.99 -2.59
CA ALA A 399 4.81 -22.89 -1.34
C ALA A 399 5.75 -23.07 -0.14
N PHE A 400 5.45 -22.34 0.93
CA PHE A 400 6.04 -22.45 2.27
C PHE A 400 4.91 -22.86 3.19
N GLU A 401 4.89 -24.13 3.60
CA GLU A 401 3.89 -24.67 4.52
C GLU A 401 4.27 -24.32 5.96
N GLN A 402 3.29 -23.96 6.77
CA GLN A 402 3.52 -23.67 8.17
C GLN A 402 4.01 -24.92 8.92
N ARG A 403 4.95 -24.72 9.85
CA ARG A 403 5.49 -25.77 10.71
C ARG A 403 4.80 -25.74 12.07
N ASP A 404 3.86 -26.67 12.27
CA ASP A 404 2.98 -26.68 13.45
C ASP A 404 3.75 -26.87 14.78
N ASP A 405 4.90 -27.55 14.76
CA ASP A 405 5.77 -27.73 15.92
C ASP A 405 6.34 -26.41 16.46
N ARG A 406 6.40 -25.37 15.63
CA ARG A 406 6.90 -24.03 15.98
C ARG A 406 5.82 -23.09 16.50
N ALA A 407 4.54 -23.40 16.28
CA ALA A 407 3.43 -22.52 16.61
C ALA A 407 3.38 -22.09 18.10
N PRO A 408 3.60 -22.99 19.09
CA PRO A 408 3.55 -22.59 20.50
C PRO A 408 4.56 -21.49 20.87
N ALA A 409 5.78 -21.56 20.31
CA ALA A 409 6.83 -20.57 20.57
C ALA A 409 6.46 -19.20 19.99
N TYR A 410 6.00 -19.18 18.73
CA TYR A 410 5.57 -17.92 18.09
C TYR A 410 4.36 -17.30 18.77
N LEU A 411 3.37 -18.09 19.21
CA LEU A 411 2.23 -17.56 19.96
C LEU A 411 2.66 -16.89 21.28
N ALA A 412 3.59 -17.52 22.02
CA ALA A 412 4.13 -16.94 23.23
C ALA A 412 4.93 -15.65 22.95
N ALA A 413 5.74 -15.63 21.89
CA ALA A 413 6.52 -14.45 21.49
C ALA A 413 5.63 -13.28 21.06
N ARG A 414 4.55 -13.56 20.31
CA ARG A 414 3.55 -12.57 19.89
C ARG A 414 2.86 -11.92 21.08
N GLU A 415 2.50 -12.69 22.10
CA GLU A 415 1.89 -12.14 23.31
C GLU A 415 2.85 -11.19 24.05
N ARG A 416 4.14 -11.53 24.15
CA ARG A 416 5.14 -10.60 24.71
C ARG A 416 5.31 -9.34 23.84
N GLN A 417 5.24 -9.46 22.51
CA GLN A 417 5.27 -8.29 21.63
C GLN A 417 4.03 -7.41 21.83
N ARG A 418 2.83 -7.97 22.01
CA ARG A 418 1.60 -7.23 22.35
C ARG A 418 1.71 -6.49 23.67
N GLN A 419 2.31 -7.12 24.69
CA GLN A 419 2.55 -6.47 25.98
C GLN A 419 3.51 -5.29 25.84
N LEU A 420 4.64 -5.47 25.13
CA LEU A 420 5.58 -4.39 24.85
C LEU A 420 4.91 -3.26 24.04
N TYR A 421 4.07 -3.62 23.08
CA TYR A 421 3.31 -2.67 22.27
C TYR A 421 2.41 -1.78 23.12
N ARG A 422 1.57 -2.34 24.00
CA ARG A 422 0.69 -1.57 24.90
C ARG A 422 1.48 -0.58 25.76
N VAL A 423 2.63 -1.01 26.30
CA VAL A 423 3.51 -0.13 27.09
C VAL A 423 4.11 0.99 26.24
N ALA A 424 4.52 0.69 25.01
CA ALA A 424 5.18 1.64 24.12
C ALA A 424 4.22 2.69 23.54
N THR A 425 2.96 2.32 23.29
CA THR A 425 1.96 3.21 22.67
C THR A 425 1.03 3.87 23.69
N GLY A 426 0.97 3.36 24.93
CA GLY A 426 0.02 3.82 25.92
C GLY A 426 -1.41 3.30 25.69
N ASP A 427 -1.59 2.34 24.78
CA ASP A 427 -2.86 1.64 24.59
C ASP A 427 -3.11 0.69 25.77
N GLU A 428 -3.76 1.20 26.81
CA GLU A 428 -4.46 0.35 27.77
C GLU A 428 -5.70 -0.20 27.06
N THR A 429 -5.62 -1.43 26.51
CA THR A 429 -6.78 -2.11 25.93
C THR A 429 -7.98 -2.02 26.87
N SER A 430 -9.03 -1.34 26.42
CA SER A 430 -10.35 -1.28 27.08
C SER A 430 -11.10 -2.59 26.92
#